data_AF-A0A3M0XQQ9-F1
#
_entry.id   AF-A0A3M0XQQ9-F1
#
_cell.length_a   1.000
_cell.length_b   1.000
_cell.length_c   1.000
_cell.angle_alpha   90.00
_cell.angle_beta   90.00
_cell.angle_gamma   90.00
#
_symmetry.space_group_name_H-M   'P 1'
#
loop_
_entity.id
_entity.type
_entity.pdbx_description
1 polymer ?
#
loop_
_entity_poly.entity_id
_entity_poly.type
_entity_poly.pdbx_seq_one_letter_code
_entity_poly.pdbx_strand_id
1 'polypeptide(L)'
;LKMTKQEVKDERKASEGDTETKRRRLSMARELLLQRLQVDVPRADVVVANPTHFAVALRYDAQTMRAPRVVAKGADHVAIRIRLIAAAHNVPIVERPPLARALYYAVEPGQEVPVEHYEAVAEVLAYVYRLEGRAAS
;
A
#
# COMPACT_ATOMS: atom_id res chain seq x y z
N LEU A 1 -9.16 -31.46 43.29
CA LEU A 1 -8.11 -30.42 43.32
C LEU A 1 -8.79 -29.07 43.17
N LYS A 2 -8.78 -28.23 44.22
CA LYS A 2 -9.35 -26.87 44.20
C LYS A 2 -8.25 -25.93 43.71
N MET A 3 -8.46 -25.29 42.56
CA MET A 3 -7.65 -24.12 42.17
C MET A 3 -7.76 -23.07 43.26
N THR A 4 -6.62 -22.49 43.66
CA THR A 4 -6.63 -21.40 44.64
C THR A 4 -7.16 -20.13 43.98
N LYS A 5 -7.93 -19.31 44.73
CA LYS A 5 -8.44 -18.01 44.23
C LYS A 5 -7.32 -17.06 43.79
N GLN A 6 -6.08 -17.33 44.21
CA GLN A 6 -4.89 -16.57 43.89
C GLN A 6 -4.36 -16.92 42.48
N GLU A 7 -4.27 -18.21 42.13
CA GLU A 7 -3.84 -18.65 40.79
C GLU A 7 -4.77 -18.12 39.68
N VAL A 8 -6.08 -18.14 39.90
CA VAL A 8 -7.07 -17.60 38.93
C VAL A 8 -6.93 -16.08 38.74
N LYS A 9 -6.49 -15.35 39.77
CA LYS A 9 -6.30 -13.89 39.71
C LYS A 9 -5.00 -13.52 38.99
N ASP A 10 -3.96 -14.32 39.18
CA ASP A 10 -2.66 -14.11 38.55
C ASP A 10 -2.67 -14.53 37.07
N GLU A 11 -3.38 -15.61 36.70
CA GLU A 11 -3.63 -15.97 35.30
C GLU A 11 -4.43 -14.90 34.55
N ARG A 12 -5.46 -14.32 35.19
CA ARG A 12 -6.23 -13.22 34.60
C ARG A 12 -5.37 -11.99 34.34
N LYS A 13 -4.54 -11.58 35.31
CA LYS A 13 -3.62 -10.44 35.13
C LYS A 13 -2.55 -10.69 34.07
N ALA A 14 -2.01 -11.90 34.01
CA ALA A 14 -1.03 -12.28 32.98
C ALA A 14 -1.67 -12.30 31.58
N SER A 15 -2.88 -12.86 31.44
CA SER A 15 -3.62 -12.93 30.17
C SER A 15 -4.13 -11.55 29.71
N GLU A 16 -4.53 -10.68 30.63
CA GLU A 16 -4.94 -9.30 30.33
C GLU A 16 -3.74 -8.45 29.86
N GLY A 17 -2.60 -8.55 30.54
CA GLY A 17 -1.36 -7.83 30.18
C GLY A 17 -0.79 -8.24 28.82
N ASP A 18 -0.83 -9.53 28.47
CA ASP A 18 -0.38 -10.01 27.16
C ASP A 18 -1.31 -9.51 26.02
N THR A 19 -2.61 -9.48 26.27
CA THR A 19 -3.60 -8.99 25.30
C THR A 19 -3.46 -7.47 25.05
N GLU A 20 -3.29 -6.68 26.10
CA GLU A 20 -3.10 -5.23 25.99
C GLU A 20 -1.80 -4.89 25.26
N THR A 21 -0.71 -5.58 25.60
CA THR A 21 0.60 -5.41 24.96
C THR A 21 0.53 -5.77 23.48
N LYS A 22 -0.15 -6.87 23.13
CA LYS A 22 -0.38 -7.28 21.73
C LYS A 22 -1.19 -6.23 20.95
N ARG A 23 -2.26 -5.70 21.53
CA ARG A 23 -3.07 -4.63 20.92
C ARG A 23 -2.24 -3.38 20.68
N ARG A 24 -1.43 -2.98 21.67
CA ARG A 24 -0.53 -1.82 21.57
C ARG A 24 0.54 -2.00 20.48
N ARG A 25 1.14 -3.18 20.36
CA ARG A 25 2.09 -3.48 19.29
C ARG A 25 1.43 -3.40 17.91
N LEU A 26 0.22 -3.94 17.76
CA LEU A 26 -0.53 -3.89 16.51
C LEU A 26 -0.92 -2.44 16.14
N SER A 27 -1.35 -1.63 17.11
CA SER A 27 -1.70 -0.23 16.86
C SER A 27 -0.48 0.56 16.41
N MET A 28 0.68 0.39 17.08
CA MET A 28 1.93 1.03 16.68
C MET A 28 2.39 0.60 15.28
N ALA A 29 2.28 -0.70 14.95
CA ALA A 29 2.62 -1.19 13.61
C ALA A 29 1.73 -0.58 12.52
N ARG A 30 0.42 -0.45 12.79
CA ARG A 30 -0.52 0.23 11.87
C ARG A 30 -0.20 1.70 11.70
N GLU A 31 0.13 2.39 12.79
CA GLU A 31 0.50 3.80 12.76
C GLU A 31 1.75 4.03 11.91
N LEU A 32 2.79 3.22 12.11
CA LEU A 32 4.00 3.24 11.29
C LEU A 32 3.71 2.98 9.81
N LEU A 33 2.84 2.01 9.50
CA LEU A 33 2.42 1.75 8.12
C LEU A 33 1.75 2.99 7.52
N LEU A 34 0.80 3.60 8.23
CA LEU A 34 0.09 4.79 7.76
C LEU A 34 1.03 5.98 7.53
N GLN A 35 2.02 6.17 8.43
CA GLN A 35 3.04 7.20 8.27
C GLN A 35 3.87 6.99 6.99
N ARG A 36 4.24 5.73 6.67
CA ARG A 36 4.95 5.42 5.41
C ARG A 36 4.11 5.73 4.19
N LEU A 37 2.83 5.34 4.19
CA LEU A 37 1.93 5.63 3.06
C LEU A 37 1.79 7.14 2.81
N GLN A 38 1.77 7.96 3.86
CA GLN A 38 1.72 9.42 3.74
C GLN A 38 2.99 10.02 3.10
N VAL A 39 4.12 9.31 3.13
CA VAL A 39 5.38 9.75 2.51
C VAL A 39 5.52 9.18 1.10
N ASP A 40 5.18 7.91 0.91
CA ASP A 40 5.46 7.17 -0.31
C ASP A 40 4.41 7.43 -1.40
N VAL A 41 3.13 7.48 -1.04
CA VAL A 41 2.04 7.66 -2.03
C VAL A 41 2.11 9.01 -2.73
N PRO A 42 2.38 10.15 -2.07
CA PRO A 42 2.49 11.45 -2.76
C PRO A 42 3.65 11.55 -3.75
N ARG A 43 4.59 10.60 -3.73
CA ARG A 43 5.72 10.54 -4.66
C ARG A 43 5.44 9.67 -5.89
N ALA A 44 4.26 9.03 -5.94
CA ALA A 44 3.84 8.23 -7.07
C ALA A 44 3.35 9.13 -8.21
N ASP A 45 3.58 8.66 -9.44
CA ASP A 45 3.04 9.29 -10.64
C ASP A 45 1.61 8.80 -10.92
N VAL A 46 1.28 7.59 -10.46
CA VAL A 46 -0.06 7.01 -10.64
C VAL A 46 -0.36 5.96 -9.57
N VAL A 47 -1.63 5.84 -9.18
CA VAL A 47 -2.15 4.70 -8.42
C VAL A 47 -3.04 3.85 -9.30
N VAL A 48 -2.68 2.57 -9.46
CA VAL A 48 -3.51 1.57 -10.14
C VAL A 48 -4.40 0.88 -9.12
N ALA A 49 -5.71 0.92 -9.34
CA ALA A 49 -6.70 0.42 -8.39
C ALA A 49 -7.57 -0.71 -8.95
N ASN A 50 -7.89 -1.66 -8.06
CA ASN A 50 -9.08 -2.50 -8.10
C ASN A 50 -10.00 -1.95 -7.00
N PRO A 51 -11.12 -1.28 -7.35
CA PRO A 51 -11.81 -0.28 -6.54
C PRO A 51 -11.97 -0.55 -5.03
N THR A 52 -12.16 -1.79 -4.62
CA THR A 52 -12.33 -2.18 -3.20
C THR A 52 -11.28 -3.16 -2.68
N HIS A 53 -10.43 -3.72 -3.54
CA HIS A 53 -9.56 -4.84 -3.18
C HIS A 53 -8.08 -4.46 -3.12
N PHE A 54 -7.57 -3.75 -4.12
CA PHE A 54 -6.13 -3.51 -4.27
C PHE A 54 -5.84 -2.10 -4.73
N ALA A 55 -4.79 -1.50 -4.21
CA ALA A 55 -4.21 -0.28 -4.75
C ALA A 55 -2.69 -0.43 -4.78
N VAL A 56 -2.09 -0.06 -5.92
CA VAL A 56 -0.65 -0.10 -6.15
C VAL A 56 -0.22 1.26 -6.67
N ALA A 57 0.66 1.93 -5.93
CA ALA A 57 1.24 3.21 -6.30
C ALA A 57 2.55 2.98 -7.06
N LEU A 58 2.65 3.56 -8.25
CA LEU A 58 3.78 3.41 -9.17
C LEU A 58 4.49 4.75 -9.35
N ARG A 59 5.81 4.68 -9.46
CA ARG A 59 6.67 5.81 -9.80
C ARG A 59 7.57 5.45 -10.97
N TYR A 60 7.73 6.37 -11.90
CA TYR A 60 8.63 6.23 -13.03
C TYR A 60 9.22 7.58 -13.43
N ASP A 61 10.55 7.63 -13.50
CA ASP A 61 11.28 8.76 -14.07
C ASP A 61 12.01 8.28 -15.33
N ALA A 62 11.57 8.77 -16.48
CA ALA A 62 12.10 8.37 -17.78
C ALA A 62 13.59 8.72 -17.98
N GLN A 63 14.15 9.66 -17.21
CA GLN A 63 15.54 10.06 -17.32
C GLN A 63 16.48 9.19 -16.47
N THR A 64 15.98 8.68 -15.34
CA THR A 64 16.84 8.02 -14.33
C THR A 64 16.51 6.56 -14.09
N MET A 65 15.30 6.11 -14.46
CA MET A 65 14.82 4.76 -14.17
C MET A 65 14.74 3.90 -15.43
N ARG A 66 15.20 2.65 -15.31
CA ARG A 66 15.09 1.65 -16.39
C ARG A 66 13.70 1.02 -16.47
N ALA A 67 12.96 1.05 -15.36
CA ALA A 67 11.62 0.50 -15.25
C ALA A 67 10.82 1.21 -14.14
N PRO A 68 9.48 1.27 -14.25
CA PRO A 68 8.62 1.74 -13.17
C PRO A 68 8.82 0.93 -11.90
N ARG A 69 8.71 1.59 -10.75
CA ARG A 69 8.83 0.96 -9.43
C ARG A 69 7.53 1.09 -8.64
N VAL A 70 7.23 0.07 -7.84
CA VAL A 70 6.15 0.13 -6.86
C VAL A 70 6.66 0.90 -5.65
N VAL A 71 6.01 1.99 -5.28
CA VAL A 71 6.38 2.77 -4.07
C VAL A 71 5.51 2.42 -2.87
N ALA A 72 4.26 2.02 -3.10
CA ALA A 72 3.36 1.53 -2.07
C ALA A 72 2.36 0.54 -2.67
N LYS A 73 1.93 -0.44 -1.87
CA LYS A 73 0.81 -1.32 -2.24
C LYS A 73 -0.01 -1.67 -1.01
N GLY A 74 -1.29 -1.98 -1.22
CA GLY A 74 -2.20 -2.32 -0.14
C GLY A 74 -3.41 -3.11 -0.62
N ALA A 75 -3.99 -3.87 0.30
CA ALA A 75 -5.28 -4.53 0.13
C ALA A 75 -6.33 -3.99 1.11
N ASP A 76 -7.60 -4.11 0.74
CA ASP A 76 -8.76 -3.76 1.56
C ASP A 76 -8.64 -2.36 2.19
N HIS A 77 -8.56 -2.29 3.53
CA HIS A 77 -8.42 -1.04 4.27
C HIS A 77 -7.17 -0.24 3.86
N VAL A 78 -6.05 -0.90 3.56
CA VAL A 78 -4.83 -0.22 3.12
C VAL A 78 -5.02 0.35 1.72
N ALA A 79 -5.70 -0.39 0.83
CA ALA A 79 -6.01 0.08 -0.52
C ALA A 79 -6.87 1.35 -0.49
N ILE A 80 -7.89 1.38 0.38
CA ILE A 80 -8.73 2.56 0.61
C ILE A 80 -7.88 3.74 1.09
N ARG A 81 -6.97 3.51 2.05
CA ARG A 81 -6.08 4.58 2.55
C ARG A 81 -5.15 5.12 1.47
N ILE A 82 -4.56 4.26 0.64
CA ILE A 82 -3.72 4.69 -0.49
C ILE A 82 -4.52 5.60 -1.43
N ARG A 83 -5.75 5.21 -1.80
CA ARG A 83 -6.60 6.02 -2.68
C ARG A 83 -6.96 7.37 -2.07
N LEU A 84 -7.26 7.41 -0.77
CA LEU A 84 -7.54 8.67 -0.07
C LEU A 84 -6.33 9.61 -0.08
N ILE A 85 -5.13 9.08 0.19
CA ILE A 85 -3.89 9.87 0.17
C ILE A 85 -3.60 10.35 -1.26
N ALA A 86 -3.74 9.47 -2.25
CA ALA A 86 -3.54 9.83 -3.66
C ALA A 86 -4.48 10.97 -4.07
N ALA A 87 -5.77 10.87 -3.76
CA ALA A 87 -6.74 11.92 -4.04
C ALA A 87 -6.39 13.25 -3.32
N ALA A 88 -5.96 13.19 -2.06
CA ALA A 88 -5.58 14.38 -1.30
C ALA A 88 -4.31 15.08 -1.85
N HIS A 89 -3.43 14.32 -2.50
CA HIS A 89 -2.17 14.83 -3.07
C HIS A 89 -2.22 15.00 -4.60
N ASN A 90 -3.40 14.90 -5.21
CA ASN A 90 -3.59 14.98 -6.67
C ASN A 90 -2.79 13.94 -7.46
N VAL A 91 -2.51 12.78 -6.87
CA VAL A 91 -1.94 11.64 -7.59
C VAL A 91 -3.06 10.96 -8.38
N PRO A 92 -2.95 10.85 -9.71
CA PRO A 92 -3.98 10.22 -10.55
C PRO A 92 -4.26 8.78 -10.15
N ILE A 93 -5.54 8.41 -10.07
CA ILE A 93 -5.99 7.05 -9.79
C ILE A 93 -6.58 6.47 -11.06
N VAL A 94 -6.04 5.34 -11.53
CA VAL A 94 -6.49 4.64 -12.73
C VAL A 94 -7.03 3.27 -12.35
N GLU A 95 -8.29 3.01 -12.72
CA GLU A 95 -8.91 1.72 -12.47
C GLU A 95 -8.52 0.70 -13.55
N ARG A 96 -7.74 -0.30 -13.15
CA ARG A 96 -7.34 -1.47 -13.96
C ARG A 96 -7.32 -2.69 -13.05
N PRO A 97 -8.48 -3.32 -12.76
CA PRO A 97 -8.56 -4.39 -11.77
C PRO A 97 -7.63 -5.60 -12.01
N PRO A 98 -7.44 -6.09 -13.26
CA PRO A 98 -6.50 -7.19 -13.53
C PRO A 98 -5.05 -6.80 -13.24
N LEU A 99 -4.64 -5.61 -13.69
CA LEU A 99 -3.28 -5.11 -13.47
C LEU A 99 -2.99 -4.84 -11.99
N ALA A 100 -3.92 -4.19 -11.28
CA ALA A 100 -3.79 -3.93 -9.84
C ALA A 100 -3.61 -5.22 -9.04
N ARG A 101 -4.39 -6.27 -9.38
CA ARG A 101 -4.26 -7.59 -8.76
C ARG A 101 -2.91 -8.22 -9.07
N ALA A 102 -2.49 -8.22 -10.33
CA ALA A 102 -1.23 -8.81 -10.76
C ALA A 102 -0.02 -8.14 -10.06
N LEU A 103 0.05 -6.81 -10.11
CA LEU A 103 1.11 -6.04 -9.46
C LEU A 103 1.14 -6.23 -7.93
N TYR A 104 -0.04 -6.30 -7.29
CA TYR A 104 -0.10 -6.50 -5.84
C TYR A 104 0.57 -7.80 -5.40
N TYR A 105 0.37 -8.89 -6.14
CA TYR A 105 0.95 -10.19 -5.81
C TYR A 105 2.39 -10.37 -6.33
N ALA A 106 2.73 -9.75 -7.46
CA ALA A 106 4.01 -9.99 -8.12
C ALA A 106 5.17 -9.11 -7.60
N VAL A 107 4.89 -7.92 -7.02
CA VAL A 107 5.92 -6.89 -6.79
C VAL A 107 5.84 -6.32 -5.39
N GLU A 108 6.95 -6.28 -4.65
CA GLU A 108 7.02 -5.60 -3.36
C GLU A 108 7.35 -4.09 -3.48
N PRO A 109 6.94 -3.25 -2.52
CA PRO A 109 7.38 -1.85 -2.46
C PRO A 109 8.90 -1.71 -2.52
N GLY A 110 9.38 -0.78 -3.34
CA GLY A 110 10.80 -0.54 -3.64
C GLY A 110 11.31 -1.30 -4.87
N GLN A 111 10.58 -2.32 -5.35
CA GLN A 111 11.02 -3.14 -6.49
C GLN A 111 10.54 -2.58 -7.84
N GLU A 112 11.28 -2.93 -8.89
CA GLU A 112 10.90 -2.67 -10.28
C GLU A 112 9.77 -3.61 -10.68
N VAL A 113 8.88 -3.11 -11.54
CA VAL A 113 7.84 -3.90 -12.18
C VAL A 113 8.53 -5.00 -13.03
N PRO A 114 7.98 -6.23 -13.14
CA PRO A 114 8.53 -7.26 -14.02
C PRO A 114 8.13 -7.00 -15.47
N VAL A 115 8.92 -7.52 -16.40
CA VAL A 115 8.75 -7.30 -17.85
C VAL A 115 7.36 -7.68 -18.36
N GLU A 116 6.76 -8.73 -17.80
CA GLU A 116 5.41 -9.21 -18.13
C GLU A 116 4.29 -8.17 -17.89
N HIS A 117 4.56 -7.13 -17.10
CA HIS A 117 3.60 -6.07 -16.80
C HIS A 117 3.98 -4.72 -17.43
N TYR A 118 5.08 -4.64 -18.19
CA TYR A 118 5.58 -3.38 -18.75
C TYR A 118 4.59 -2.71 -19.70
N GLU A 119 4.00 -3.47 -20.62
CA GLU A 119 3.05 -2.92 -21.60
C GLU A 119 1.85 -2.28 -20.92
N ALA A 120 1.21 -3.01 -20.00
CA ALA A 120 0.05 -2.54 -19.27
C ALA A 120 0.37 -1.33 -18.37
N VAL A 121 1.56 -1.31 -17.74
CA VAL A 121 1.99 -0.16 -16.93
C VAL A 121 2.33 1.05 -17.81
N ALA A 122 2.96 0.85 -18.96
CA ALA A 122 3.29 1.91 -19.90
C ALA A 122 2.02 2.55 -20.47
N GLU A 123 0.98 1.77 -20.79
CA GLU A 123 -0.32 2.29 -21.22
C GLU A 123 -0.93 3.22 -20.16
N VAL A 124 -0.88 2.80 -18.90
CA VAL A 124 -1.38 3.59 -17.76
C VAL A 124 -0.60 4.88 -17.57
N LEU A 125 0.74 4.82 -17.58
CA LEU A 125 1.60 6.01 -17.45
C LEU A 125 1.39 6.97 -18.62
N ALA A 126 1.31 6.46 -19.85
CA ALA A 126 1.05 7.28 -21.03
C ALA A 126 -0.33 7.94 -20.96
N TYR A 127 -1.34 7.25 -20.45
CA TYR A 127 -2.66 7.85 -20.20
C TYR A 127 -2.59 9.01 -19.21
N VAL A 128 -1.89 8.82 -18.09
CA VAL A 128 -1.71 9.87 -17.08
C VAL A 128 -0.94 11.08 -17.62
N TYR A 129 0.19 10.86 -18.31
CA TYR A 129 0.97 11.97 -18.87
C TYR A 129 0.21 12.77 -19.94
N ARG A 130 -0.67 12.12 -20.71
CA ARG A 130 -1.59 12.84 -21.61
C ARG A 130 -2.60 13.71 -20.85
N LEU A 131 -3.13 13.23 -19.72
CA LEU A 131 -4.05 14.01 -18.87
C LEU A 131 -3.36 15.23 -18.25
N GLU A 132 -2.10 15.09 -17.85
CA GLU A 132 -1.32 16.18 -17.25
C GLU A 132 -0.76 17.18 -18.29
N GLY A 133 -0.96 16.94 -19.59
CA GLY A 133 -0.35 17.75 -20.65
C GLY A 133 1.17 17.64 -20.74
N ARG A 134 1.77 16.68 -20.02
CA ARG A 134 3.20 16.35 -20.03
C ARG A 134 3.49 15.33 -21.14
N ALA A 135 3.03 15.58 -22.36
CA ALA A 135 3.37 14.72 -23.47
C ALA A 135 4.90 14.63 -23.58
N ALA A 136 5.44 13.41 -23.49
CA ALA A 136 6.86 13.12 -23.59
C ALA A 136 7.42 13.82 -24.83
N SER A 137 8.18 14.89 -24.60
CA SER A 137 8.94 15.64 -25.60
C SER A 137 10.41 15.41 -25.37
#